data_AF-A0AAV9QF57-F1
#
_entry.id   AF-A0AAV9QF57-F1
#
_cell.length_a   1.000
_cell.length_b   1.000
_cell.length_c   1.000
_cell.angle_alpha   90.00
_cell.angle_beta   90.00
_cell.angle_gamma   90.00
#
_symmetry.space_group_name_H-M   'P 1'
#
loop_
_entity.id
_entity.type
_entity.pdbx_description
1 polymer ?
#
loop_
_entity_poly.entity_id
_entity_poly.type
_entity_poly.pdbx_seq_one_letter_code
_entity_poly.pdbx_strand_id
1 'polypeptide(L)'
;MAATSPNSYLSDPAAALQIAQRAPTLLAKASSGTTTFPASMFSSADSSELWNDLEQLLYACLRTGDDKSAFLCVEKLTDRFGANNERVMALKGLYQEAVAADTTAVKKILEDYNKILTENPMNVPVHKRRIALIRSIGRPQDAIADLVEFVDSFPTDMEAWCELSDLYQSQGCSAQAIFCLEEALLITPNAWNLHARLGELEYMNGVSATDSAEAQNHLSQAVKRFSRSIELCDDYLRGFYGLKLASDKLLQTYTTSKANSTVVVSSDKLQKLSQLATSKLEAIIKDHTARRSSGVNESEVTAAQQLLNRSKS
;
A
#
# COMPACT_ATOMS: atom_id res chain seq x y z
N MET A 1 -3.62 10.53 -14.87
CA MET A 1 -3.07 11.05 -13.60
C MET A 1 -3.04 9.88 -12.64
N ALA A 2 -1.86 9.30 -12.43
CA ALA A 2 -1.70 8.22 -11.48
C ALA A 2 -2.02 8.75 -10.09
N ALA A 3 -3.05 8.21 -9.44
CA ALA A 3 -3.18 8.28 -8.00
C ALA A 3 -2.11 7.34 -7.42
N THR A 4 -0.84 7.74 -7.53
CA THR A 4 0.18 7.25 -6.61
C THR A 4 -0.28 7.71 -5.24
N SER A 5 -0.64 6.77 -4.38
CA SER A 5 -0.80 7.04 -2.95
C SER A 5 0.38 7.89 -2.50
N PRO A 6 0.21 8.90 -1.64
CA PRO A 6 1.28 9.83 -1.23
C PRO A 6 2.55 9.14 -0.69
N ASN A 7 2.47 7.84 -0.40
CA ASN A 7 3.50 7.03 0.22
C ASN A 7 4.29 6.11 -0.72
N SER A 8 4.06 6.09 -2.04
CA SER A 8 4.79 5.16 -2.93
C SER A 8 6.30 5.47 -3.04
N TYR A 9 6.72 6.72 -2.78
CA TYR A 9 8.14 7.10 -2.71
C TYR A 9 8.80 6.76 -1.36
N LEU A 10 8.01 6.49 -0.32
CA LEU A 10 8.50 6.16 1.03
C LEU A 10 8.90 4.68 1.16
N SER A 11 8.64 3.84 0.15
CA SER A 11 9.02 2.42 0.18
C SER A 11 10.51 2.18 -0.09
N ASP A 12 11.21 3.10 -0.76
CA ASP A 12 12.64 3.01 -1.05
C ASP A 12 13.48 3.60 0.10
N PRO A 13 14.29 2.80 0.82
CA PRO A 13 15.17 3.30 1.86
C PRO A 13 16.18 4.35 1.36
N ALA A 14 16.63 4.25 0.11
CA ALA A 14 17.60 5.20 -0.45
C ALA A 14 16.96 6.57 -0.68
N ALA A 15 15.75 6.61 -1.26
CA ALA A 15 14.96 7.83 -1.39
C ALA A 15 14.66 8.48 -0.03
N ALA A 16 14.26 7.69 0.97
CA ALA A 16 14.01 8.19 2.33
C ALA A 16 15.27 8.83 2.93
N LEU A 17 16.44 8.21 2.76
CA LEU A 17 17.71 8.77 3.22
C LEU A 17 18.05 10.10 2.52
N GLN A 18 17.82 10.21 1.21
CA GLN A 18 18.05 11.45 0.48
C GLN A 18 17.16 12.60 0.96
N ILE A 19 15.90 12.31 1.29
CA ILE A 19 14.97 13.30 1.86
C ILE A 19 15.45 13.72 3.25
N ALA A 20 15.78 12.76 4.13
CA ALA A 20 16.27 13.04 5.49
C ALA A 20 17.54 13.90 5.50
N GLN A 21 18.48 13.67 4.58
CA GLN A 21 19.70 14.49 4.43
C GLN A 21 19.42 15.96 4.12
N ARG A 22 18.24 16.29 3.58
CA ARG A 22 17.83 17.68 3.30
C ARG A 22 17.22 18.40 4.51
N ALA A 23 17.09 17.72 5.67
CA ALA A 23 16.46 18.26 6.87
C ALA A 23 16.95 19.67 7.25
N PRO A 24 18.26 19.97 7.31
CA PRO A 24 18.74 21.29 7.73
C PRO A 24 18.20 22.42 6.83
N THR A 25 18.12 22.17 5.52
CA THR A 25 17.67 23.17 4.55
C THR A 25 16.17 23.40 4.59
N LEU A 26 15.36 22.33 4.74
CA LEU A 26 13.91 22.42 4.78
C LEU A 26 13.42 23.03 6.10
N LEU A 27 14.03 22.61 7.22
CA LEU A 27 13.72 23.16 8.54
C LEU A 27 14.06 24.66 8.64
N ALA A 28 15.19 25.09 8.04
CA ALA A 28 15.57 26.52 8.00
C ALA A 28 14.58 27.37 7.20
N LYS A 29 14.09 26.87 6.05
CA LYS A 29 13.07 27.56 5.25
C LYS A 29 11.78 27.77 6.06
N ALA A 30 11.34 26.75 6.78
CA ALA A 30 10.15 26.83 7.62
C ALA A 30 10.32 27.71 8.87
N SER A 31 11.55 27.96 9.34
CA SER A 31 11.81 28.92 10.42
C SER A 31 11.69 30.38 9.98
N SER A 32 11.78 30.66 8.67
CA SER A 32 11.85 32.03 8.15
C SER A 32 10.47 32.70 8.00
N GLY A 33 9.37 32.00 8.35
CA GLY A 33 7.98 32.46 8.19
C GLY A 33 7.43 33.29 9.36
N THR A 34 8.14 33.44 10.47
CA THR A 34 7.73 34.27 11.63
C THR A 34 8.14 35.73 11.44
N THR A 35 7.80 36.34 10.30
CA THR A 35 8.03 37.76 10.06
C THR A 35 6.80 38.56 10.45
N THR A 36 6.94 39.51 11.38
CA THR A 36 5.93 40.53 11.67
C THR A 36 5.70 41.43 10.45
N PHE A 37 4.48 41.97 10.34
CA PHE A 37 4.11 42.87 9.25
C PHE A 37 5.08 44.08 9.18
N PRO A 38 5.55 44.52 7.99
CA PRO A 38 5.07 44.20 6.64
C PRO A 38 5.89 43.12 5.89
N ALA A 39 6.90 42.51 6.53
CA ALA A 39 7.78 41.53 5.89
C ALA A 39 7.06 40.23 5.50
N SER A 40 5.91 39.94 6.14
CA SER A 40 5.02 38.83 5.76
C SER A 40 4.39 38.95 4.37
N MET A 41 4.30 40.15 3.78
CA MET A 41 3.79 40.32 2.41
C MET A 41 4.75 39.83 1.33
N PHE A 42 6.05 39.71 1.65
CA PHE A 42 7.09 39.35 0.69
C PHE A 42 7.62 37.92 0.89
N SER A 43 7.10 37.21 1.88
CA SER A 43 7.55 35.87 2.23
C SER A 43 6.78 34.83 1.41
N SER A 44 7.47 34.22 0.45
CA SER A 44 7.02 33.00 -0.23
C SER A 44 7.05 31.75 0.68
N ALA A 45 7.19 31.92 2.01
CA ALA A 45 7.54 30.86 2.95
C ALA A 45 6.34 30.13 3.58
N ASP A 46 5.09 30.46 3.22
CA ASP A 46 3.90 29.77 3.72
C ASP A 46 3.13 29.14 2.55
N SER A 47 3.79 28.26 1.80
CA SER A 47 3.16 27.48 0.74
C SER A 47 2.68 26.13 1.25
N SER A 48 1.56 25.62 0.71
CA SER A 48 1.12 24.25 0.99
C SER A 48 2.19 23.21 0.66
N GLU A 49 3.04 23.49 -0.33
CA GLU A 49 4.17 22.66 -0.73
C GLU A 49 5.19 22.51 0.39
N LEU A 50 5.53 23.60 1.10
CA LEU A 50 6.49 23.56 2.20
C LEU A 50 6.02 22.63 3.34
N TRP A 51 4.74 22.71 3.69
CA TRP A 51 4.19 21.90 4.79
C TRP A 51 4.06 20.43 4.40
N ASN A 52 3.73 20.15 3.13
CA ASN A 52 3.79 18.79 2.59
C ASN A 52 5.23 18.26 2.60
N ASP A 53 6.22 19.06 2.21
CA ASP A 53 7.64 18.70 2.26
C ASP A 53 8.11 18.41 3.69
N LEU A 54 7.64 19.18 4.69
CA LEU A 54 7.93 18.93 6.10
C LEU A 54 7.33 17.64 6.61
N GLU A 55 6.12 17.29 6.18
CA GLU A 55 5.51 16.02 6.53
C GLU A 55 6.24 14.84 5.89
N GLN A 56 6.62 14.95 4.61
CA GLN A 56 7.45 13.95 3.94
C GLN A 56 8.82 13.81 4.61
N LEU A 57 9.40 14.94 5.04
CA LEU A 57 10.63 14.95 5.81
C LEU A 57 10.46 14.23 7.16
N LEU A 58 9.35 14.47 7.87
CA LEU A 58 9.04 13.75 9.12
C LEU A 58 9.04 12.23 8.89
N TYR A 59 8.31 11.74 7.88
CA TYR A 59 8.30 10.32 7.55
C TYR A 59 9.70 9.78 7.21
N ALA A 60 10.49 10.51 6.43
CA ALA A 60 11.85 10.13 6.07
C ALA A 60 12.81 10.09 7.28
N CYS A 61 12.74 11.08 8.16
CA CYS A 61 13.53 11.15 9.39
C CYS A 61 13.21 9.99 10.33
N LEU A 62 11.92 9.67 10.54
CA LEU A 62 11.52 8.53 11.36
C LEU A 62 12.02 7.20 10.81
N ARG A 63 12.00 7.00 9.48
CA ARG A 63 12.53 5.79 8.85
C ARG A 63 14.04 5.65 8.95
N THR A 64 14.76 6.76 9.06
CA THR A 64 16.23 6.81 9.09
C THR A 64 16.80 6.94 10.50
N GLY A 65 15.93 7.08 11.52
CA GLY A 65 16.32 7.24 12.92
C GLY A 65 16.83 8.65 13.27
N ASP A 66 16.55 9.66 12.44
CA ASP A 66 16.83 11.07 12.78
C ASP A 66 15.68 11.66 13.62
N ASP A 67 15.57 11.18 14.86
CA ASP A 67 14.52 11.57 15.79
C ASP A 67 14.53 13.08 16.09
N LYS A 68 15.71 13.72 16.02
CA LYS A 68 15.86 15.17 16.27
C LYS A 68 15.19 15.98 15.16
N SER A 69 15.48 15.67 13.91
CA SER A 69 14.84 16.35 12.78
C SER A 69 13.34 16.03 12.71
N ALA A 70 12.95 14.80 13.02
CA ALA A 70 11.54 14.40 13.12
C ALA A 70 10.78 15.25 14.17
N PHE A 71 11.34 15.38 15.38
CA PHE A 71 10.78 16.23 16.42
C PHE A 71 10.59 17.68 15.96
N LEU A 72 11.61 18.27 15.32
CA LEU A 72 11.53 19.63 14.79
C LEU A 72 10.45 19.80 13.71
N CYS A 73 10.19 18.77 12.90
CA CYS A 73 9.08 18.80 11.95
C CYS A 73 7.73 18.85 12.67
N VAL A 74 7.53 18.01 13.70
CA VAL A 74 6.30 18.00 14.50
C VAL A 74 6.07 19.33 15.20
N GLU A 75 7.10 19.93 15.81
CA GLU A 75 6.99 21.24 16.47
C GLU A 75 6.57 22.32 15.47
N LYS A 76 7.19 22.38 14.29
CA LYS A 76 6.84 23.37 13.26
C LYS A 76 5.42 23.21 12.74
N LEU A 77 4.98 21.98 12.52
CA LEU A 77 3.60 21.69 12.12
C LEU A 77 2.61 22.08 13.23
N THR A 78 2.99 21.84 14.49
CA THR A 78 2.19 22.22 15.66
C THR A 78 2.09 23.73 15.82
N ASP A 79 3.19 24.46 15.66
CA ASP A 79 3.22 25.93 15.72
C ASP A 79 2.35 26.56 14.63
N ARG A 80 2.36 25.97 13.42
CA ARG A 80 1.64 26.51 12.26
C ARG A 80 0.14 26.21 12.30
N PHE A 81 -0.24 24.98 12.63
CA PHE A 81 -1.62 24.48 12.48
C PHE A 81 -2.34 24.28 13.82
N GLY A 82 -1.62 24.35 14.94
CA GLY A 82 -2.13 24.15 16.29
C GLY A 82 -2.12 22.69 16.73
N ALA A 83 -1.92 22.46 18.03
CA ALA A 83 -1.90 21.13 18.64
C ALA A 83 -3.23 20.38 18.53
N ASN A 84 -4.33 21.09 18.32
CA ASN A 84 -5.67 20.50 18.20
C ASN A 84 -6.03 20.10 16.75
N ASN A 85 -5.15 20.33 15.78
CA ASN A 85 -5.36 19.87 14.42
C ASN A 85 -5.24 18.34 14.35
N GLU A 86 -6.24 17.66 13.80
CA GLU A 86 -6.34 16.19 13.77
C GLU A 86 -5.13 15.53 13.10
N ARG A 87 -4.65 16.11 12.00
CA ARG A 87 -3.46 15.62 11.28
C ARG A 87 -2.20 15.80 12.13
N VAL A 88 -2.04 16.96 12.78
CA VAL A 88 -0.92 17.20 13.71
C VAL A 88 -0.96 16.23 14.89
N MET A 89 -2.13 15.95 15.47
CA MET A 89 -2.26 14.95 16.55
C MET A 89 -1.76 13.57 16.10
N ALA A 90 -2.15 13.14 14.90
CA ALA A 90 -1.70 11.86 14.34
C ALA A 90 -0.19 11.83 14.07
N LEU A 91 0.39 12.90 13.51
CA LEU A 91 1.83 13.01 13.26
C LEU A 91 2.64 13.04 14.55
N LYS A 92 2.15 13.74 15.57
CA LYS A 92 2.75 13.75 16.91
C LYS A 92 2.73 12.37 17.53
N GLY A 93 1.59 11.68 17.46
CA GLY A 93 1.48 10.31 17.94
C GLY A 93 2.41 9.35 17.19
N LEU A 94 2.50 9.45 15.86
CA LEU A 94 3.45 8.67 15.07
C LEU A 94 4.91 8.90 15.50
N TYR A 95 5.31 10.14 15.77
CA TYR A 95 6.63 10.43 16.33
C TYR A 95 6.81 9.76 17.70
N GLN A 96 5.82 9.86 18.59
CA GLN A 96 5.86 9.23 19.91
C GLN A 96 5.99 7.70 19.82
N GLU A 97 5.28 7.07 18.87
CA GLU A 97 5.39 5.63 18.61
C GLU A 97 6.81 5.24 18.18
N ALA A 98 7.43 6.03 17.29
CA ALA A 98 8.75 5.75 16.77
C ALA A 98 9.86 5.86 17.83
N VAL A 99 9.73 6.81 18.76
CA VAL A 99 10.71 7.03 19.86
C VAL A 99 10.35 6.27 21.15
N ALA A 100 9.30 5.45 21.14
CA ALA A 100 8.87 4.70 22.31
C ALA A 100 9.93 3.66 22.71
N ALA A 101 10.47 3.81 23.93
CA ALA A 101 11.57 2.97 24.42
C ALA A 101 11.10 1.59 24.91
N ASP A 102 9.86 1.48 25.39
CA ASP A 102 9.34 0.26 26.01
C ASP A 102 7.81 0.13 25.86
N THR A 103 7.30 -1.02 26.31
CA THR A 103 5.86 -1.32 26.29
C THR A 103 5.03 -0.37 27.15
N THR A 104 5.61 0.27 28.17
CA THR A 104 4.91 1.25 29.02
C THR A 104 4.64 2.53 28.24
N ALA A 105 5.62 3.02 27.48
CA ALA A 105 5.47 4.15 26.58
C ALA A 105 4.40 3.86 25.52
N VAL A 106 4.42 2.67 24.91
CA VAL A 106 3.42 2.24 23.92
C VAL A 106 2.01 2.21 24.51
N LYS A 107 1.83 1.67 25.72
CA LYS A 107 0.53 1.68 26.42
C LYS A 107 0.02 3.10 26.66
N LYS A 108 0.90 4.01 27.09
CA LYS A 108 0.55 5.41 27.28
C LYS A 108 0.09 6.07 25.97
N ILE A 109 0.74 5.79 24.86
CA ILE A 109 0.33 6.31 23.54
C ILE A 109 -1.06 5.80 23.17
N LEU A 110 -1.37 4.51 23.42
CA LEU A 110 -2.71 3.97 23.21
C LEU A 110 -3.77 4.64 24.11
N GLU A 111 -3.44 4.90 25.37
CA GLU A 111 -4.33 5.64 26.29
C GLU A 111 -4.57 7.08 25.80
N ASP A 112 -3.53 7.77 25.33
CA ASP A 112 -3.62 9.11 24.76
C ASP A 112 -4.51 9.11 23.49
N TYR A 113 -4.38 8.13 22.60
CA TYR A 113 -5.28 7.96 21.46
C TYR A 113 -6.72 7.70 21.86
N ASN A 114 -6.96 6.82 22.84
CA ASN A 114 -8.31 6.53 23.32
C ASN A 114 -8.95 7.79 23.93
N LYS A 115 -8.19 8.62 24.63
CA LYS A 115 -8.68 9.90 25.16
C LYS A 115 -9.09 10.85 24.03
N ILE A 116 -8.25 11.01 23.01
CA ILE A 116 -8.56 11.85 21.84
C ILE A 116 -9.84 11.36 21.15
N LEU A 117 -10.00 10.04 20.96
CA LEU A 117 -11.17 9.46 20.30
C LEU A 117 -12.42 9.48 21.18
N THR A 118 -12.29 9.53 22.50
CA THR A 118 -13.42 9.77 23.41
C THR A 118 -13.92 11.20 23.29
N GLU A 119 -13.02 12.17 23.14
CA GLU A 119 -13.37 13.60 22.96
C GLU A 119 -13.87 13.91 21.55
N ASN A 120 -13.25 13.31 20.52
CA ASN A 120 -13.62 13.43 19.11
C ASN A 120 -13.58 12.05 18.41
N PRO A 121 -14.70 11.30 18.42
CA PRO A 121 -14.80 9.99 17.76
C PRO A 121 -14.57 10.02 16.25
N MET A 122 -14.73 11.19 15.62
CA MET A 122 -14.58 11.37 14.17
C MET A 122 -13.17 11.78 13.74
N ASN A 123 -12.19 11.77 14.65
CA ASN A 123 -10.79 12.05 14.35
C ASN A 123 -10.16 10.88 13.57
N VAL A 124 -10.42 10.83 12.27
CA VAL A 124 -9.96 9.77 11.35
C VAL A 124 -8.43 9.57 11.40
N PRO A 125 -7.58 10.62 11.34
CA PRO A 125 -6.13 10.44 11.40
C PRO A 125 -5.67 9.70 12.67
N VAL A 126 -6.20 10.07 13.84
CA VAL A 126 -5.84 9.43 15.11
C VAL A 126 -6.42 8.03 15.21
N HIS A 127 -7.64 7.80 14.72
CA HIS A 127 -8.23 6.46 14.69
C HIS A 127 -7.36 5.49 13.86
N LYS A 128 -6.94 5.91 12.65
CA LYS A 128 -6.01 5.14 11.81
C LYS A 128 -4.67 4.86 12.52
N ARG A 129 -4.11 5.84 13.25
CA ARG A 129 -2.88 5.61 14.04
C ARG A 129 -3.06 4.59 15.15
N ARG A 130 -4.17 4.65 15.90
CA ARG A 130 -4.50 3.70 16.95
C ARG A 130 -4.54 2.27 16.42
N ILE A 131 -5.25 2.05 15.30
CA ILE A 131 -5.34 0.75 14.63
C ILE A 131 -3.94 0.26 14.21
N ALA A 132 -3.14 1.14 13.59
CA ALA A 132 -1.78 0.80 13.16
C ALA A 132 -0.88 0.39 14.34
N LEU A 133 -1.01 1.08 15.49
CA LEU A 133 -0.27 0.75 16.71
C LEU A 133 -0.71 -0.59 17.31
N ILE A 134 -2.02 -0.88 17.36
CA ILE A 134 -2.55 -2.17 17.84
C ILE A 134 -2.04 -3.32 16.97
N ARG A 135 -1.99 -3.12 15.65
CA ARG A 135 -1.40 -4.08 14.73
C ARG A 135 0.10 -4.28 15.00
N SER A 136 0.87 -3.21 15.21
CA SER A 136 2.32 -3.30 15.41
C SER A 136 2.72 -4.03 16.70
N ILE A 137 1.90 -3.95 17.75
CA ILE A 137 2.13 -4.70 19.02
C ILE A 137 1.68 -6.17 18.97
N GLY A 138 1.31 -6.69 17.79
CA GLY A 138 1.00 -8.11 17.60
C GLY A 138 -0.39 -8.52 18.10
N ARG A 139 -1.36 -7.62 18.08
CA ARG A 139 -2.77 -7.88 18.44
C ARG A 139 -3.68 -7.84 17.20
N PRO A 140 -3.54 -8.79 16.24
CA PRO A 140 -4.23 -8.72 14.95
C PRO A 140 -5.75 -8.83 15.07
N GLN A 141 -6.27 -9.60 16.04
CA GLN A 141 -7.72 -9.75 16.23
C GLN A 141 -8.37 -8.45 16.72
N ASP A 142 -7.69 -7.73 17.62
CA ASP A 142 -8.17 -6.43 18.09
C ASP A 142 -8.09 -5.38 16.98
N ALA A 143 -7.03 -5.40 16.17
CA ALA A 143 -6.92 -4.53 15.00
C ALA A 143 -8.02 -4.81 13.95
N ILE A 144 -8.39 -6.07 13.74
CA ILE A 144 -9.51 -6.45 12.87
C ILE A 144 -10.82 -5.90 13.43
N ALA A 145 -11.09 -6.08 14.73
CA ALA A 145 -12.32 -5.58 15.36
C ALA A 145 -12.43 -4.04 15.22
N ASP A 146 -11.35 -3.32 15.52
CA ASP A 146 -11.31 -1.86 15.36
C ASP A 146 -11.45 -1.43 13.90
N LEU A 147 -10.85 -2.16 12.93
CA LEU A 147 -11.00 -1.86 11.51
C LEU A 147 -12.41 -2.11 10.99
N VAL A 148 -13.09 -3.15 11.46
CA VAL A 148 -14.50 -3.40 11.12
C VAL A 148 -15.38 -2.25 11.58
N GLU A 149 -15.24 -1.80 12.83
CA GLU A 149 -15.95 -0.63 13.34
C GLU A 149 -15.59 0.65 12.55
N PHE A 150 -14.32 0.78 12.16
CA PHE A 150 -13.86 1.90 11.36
C PHE A 150 -14.50 1.93 9.97
N VAL A 151 -14.53 0.82 9.23
CA VAL A 151 -15.14 0.78 7.89
C VAL A 151 -16.67 0.87 7.94
N ASP A 152 -17.31 0.46 9.03
CA ASP A 152 -18.73 0.71 9.24
C ASP A 152 -19.04 2.21 9.36
N SER A 153 -18.14 2.97 9.98
CA SER A 153 -18.26 4.43 10.15
C SER A 153 -17.76 5.21 8.93
N PHE A 154 -16.73 4.72 8.26
CA PHE A 154 -16.04 5.35 7.13
C PHE A 154 -15.96 4.39 5.92
N PRO A 155 -17.10 3.99 5.32
CA PRO A 155 -17.14 2.94 4.30
C PRO A 155 -16.45 3.31 2.99
N THR A 156 -16.11 4.58 2.78
CA THR A 156 -15.43 5.09 1.59
C THR A 156 -13.91 5.22 1.77
N ASP A 157 -13.36 4.79 2.91
CA ASP A 157 -11.92 4.75 3.14
C ASP A 157 -11.31 3.48 2.52
N MET A 158 -10.82 3.62 1.29
CA MET A 158 -10.20 2.52 0.54
C MET A 158 -8.98 1.93 1.26
N GLU A 159 -8.17 2.76 1.92
CA GLU A 159 -6.97 2.28 2.61
C GLU A 159 -7.35 1.36 3.77
N ALA A 160 -8.40 1.70 4.53
CA ALA A 160 -8.88 0.86 5.63
C ALA A 160 -9.37 -0.51 5.14
N TRP A 161 -10.09 -0.56 4.01
CA TRP A 161 -10.48 -1.83 3.38
C TRP A 161 -9.28 -2.65 2.93
N CYS A 162 -8.25 -2.04 2.34
CA CYS A 162 -7.01 -2.74 1.98
C CYS A 162 -6.27 -3.27 3.20
N GLU A 163 -6.17 -2.49 4.28
CA GLU A 163 -5.50 -2.94 5.51
C GLU A 163 -6.26 -4.07 6.20
N LEU A 164 -7.59 -4.02 6.20
CA LEU A 164 -8.45 -5.10 6.69
C LEU A 164 -8.28 -6.37 5.85
N SER A 165 -8.17 -6.24 4.52
CA SER A 165 -7.87 -7.37 3.64
C SER A 165 -6.53 -8.03 3.98
N ASP A 166 -5.47 -7.24 4.13
CA ASP A 166 -4.14 -7.76 4.44
C ASP A 166 -4.11 -8.43 5.83
N LEU A 167 -4.83 -7.89 6.80
CA LEU A 167 -4.99 -8.54 8.10
C LEU A 167 -5.75 -9.86 8.00
N TYR A 168 -6.90 -9.90 7.34
CA TYR A 168 -7.64 -11.15 7.15
C TYR A 168 -6.81 -12.20 6.42
N GLN A 169 -6.07 -11.80 5.38
CA GLN A 169 -5.17 -12.71 4.66
C GLN A 169 -4.08 -13.26 5.59
N SER A 170 -3.49 -12.43 6.45
CA SER A 170 -2.49 -12.87 7.43
C SER A 170 -3.03 -13.87 8.45
N GLN A 171 -4.34 -13.83 8.72
CA GLN A 171 -5.04 -14.75 9.63
C GLN A 171 -5.60 -15.98 8.90
N GLY A 172 -5.38 -16.12 7.58
CA GLY A 172 -5.92 -17.22 6.77
C GLY A 172 -7.41 -17.06 6.42
N CYS A 173 -8.02 -15.91 6.71
CA CYS A 173 -9.41 -15.58 6.42
C CYS A 173 -9.56 -15.08 4.97
N SER A 174 -9.24 -15.93 3.99
CA SER A 174 -9.11 -15.51 2.58
C SER A 174 -10.41 -14.99 1.96
N ALA A 175 -11.57 -15.55 2.32
CA ALA A 175 -12.86 -15.07 1.81
C ALA A 175 -13.15 -13.62 2.25
N GLN A 176 -12.89 -13.30 3.51
CA GLN A 176 -13.02 -11.93 4.02
C GLN A 176 -11.98 -11.00 3.39
N ALA A 177 -10.76 -11.48 3.15
CA ALA A 177 -9.73 -10.69 2.49
C ALA A 177 -10.12 -10.31 1.04
N ILE A 178 -10.69 -11.26 0.29
CA ILE A 178 -11.24 -11.02 -1.06
C ILE A 178 -12.37 -10.00 -0.99
N PHE A 179 -13.35 -10.19 -0.10
CA PHE A 179 -14.47 -9.26 0.08
C PHE A 179 -13.99 -7.83 0.32
N CYS A 180 -13.02 -7.65 1.22
CA CYS A 180 -12.48 -6.32 1.52
C CYS A 180 -11.82 -5.65 0.30
N LEU A 181 -11.12 -6.41 -0.56
CA LEU A 181 -10.58 -5.84 -1.81
C LEU A 181 -11.65 -5.54 -2.84
N GLU A 182 -12.75 -6.29 -2.86
CA GLU A 182 -13.89 -5.98 -3.73
C GLU A 182 -14.55 -4.66 -3.31
N GLU A 183 -14.76 -4.44 -2.01
CA GLU A 183 -15.24 -3.16 -1.47
C GLU A 183 -14.27 -2.01 -1.80
N ALA A 184 -12.96 -2.22 -1.63
CA ALA A 184 -11.94 -1.24 -2.03
C ALA A 184 -12.00 -0.87 -3.53
N LEU A 185 -12.32 -1.85 -4.39
CA LEU A 185 -12.51 -1.66 -5.83
C LEU A 185 -13.84 -0.98 -6.18
N LEU A 186 -14.88 -1.07 -5.35
CA LEU A 186 -16.10 -0.26 -5.54
C LEU A 186 -15.78 1.24 -5.38
N ILE A 187 -14.89 1.58 -4.46
CA ILE A 187 -14.44 2.96 -4.22
C ILE A 187 -13.48 3.41 -5.33
N THR A 188 -12.54 2.54 -5.74
CA THR A 188 -11.48 2.86 -6.71
C THR A 188 -11.42 1.86 -7.88
N PRO A 189 -12.42 1.86 -8.79
CA PRO A 189 -12.58 0.81 -9.80
C PRO A 189 -11.45 0.72 -10.82
N ASN A 190 -10.67 1.79 -10.97
CA ASN A 190 -9.54 1.87 -11.90
C ASN A 190 -8.17 1.66 -11.23
N ALA A 191 -8.13 1.24 -9.96
CA ALA A 191 -6.89 0.92 -9.26
C ALA A 191 -6.30 -0.41 -9.78
N TRP A 192 -5.45 -0.33 -10.81
CA TRP A 192 -4.82 -1.49 -11.45
C TRP A 192 -4.05 -2.38 -10.46
N ASN A 193 -3.41 -1.78 -9.46
CA ASN A 193 -2.70 -2.48 -8.39
C ASN A 193 -3.63 -3.29 -7.50
N LEU A 194 -4.84 -2.78 -7.19
CA LEU A 194 -5.83 -3.54 -6.41
C LEU A 194 -6.44 -4.69 -7.22
N HIS A 195 -6.65 -4.52 -8.52
CA HIS A 195 -7.03 -5.63 -9.40
C HIS A 195 -5.97 -6.74 -9.39
N ALA A 196 -4.69 -6.40 -9.47
CA ALA A 196 -3.63 -7.42 -9.35
C ALA A 196 -3.59 -8.06 -7.96
N ARG A 197 -3.74 -7.27 -6.89
CA ARG A 197 -3.75 -7.78 -5.51
C ARG A 197 -4.91 -8.76 -5.28
N LEU A 198 -6.10 -8.44 -5.79
CA LEU A 198 -7.23 -9.37 -5.77
C LEU A 198 -6.95 -10.61 -6.62
N GLY A 199 -6.33 -10.44 -7.79
CA GLY A 199 -5.87 -11.56 -8.62
C GLY A 199 -4.88 -12.49 -7.91
N GLU A 200 -4.02 -11.96 -7.03
CA GLU A 200 -3.12 -12.75 -6.20
C GLU A 200 -3.87 -13.59 -5.17
N LEU A 201 -4.84 -13.01 -4.46
CA LEU A 201 -5.65 -13.75 -3.48
C LEU A 201 -6.43 -14.88 -4.15
N GLU A 202 -7.07 -14.57 -5.28
CA GLU A 202 -7.76 -15.55 -6.12
C GLU A 202 -6.81 -16.65 -6.61
N TYR A 203 -5.61 -16.29 -7.06
CA TYR A 203 -4.62 -17.27 -7.49
C TYR A 203 -4.18 -18.19 -6.34
N MET A 204 -3.90 -17.63 -5.15
CA MET A 204 -3.51 -18.42 -3.98
C MET A 204 -4.62 -19.40 -3.59
N ASN A 205 -5.88 -18.95 -3.53
CA ASN A 205 -7.01 -19.83 -3.25
C ASN A 205 -7.17 -20.92 -4.30
N GLY A 206 -7.04 -20.56 -5.58
CA GLY A 206 -7.13 -21.52 -6.67
C GLY A 206 -6.02 -22.58 -6.68
N VAL A 207 -4.82 -22.23 -6.20
CA VAL A 207 -3.70 -23.18 -6.05
C VAL A 207 -3.87 -24.07 -4.81
N SER A 208 -4.43 -23.54 -3.73
CA SER A 208 -4.64 -24.26 -2.47
C SER A 208 -5.95 -25.05 -2.41
N ALA A 209 -6.89 -24.81 -3.32
CA ALA A 209 -8.17 -25.50 -3.38
C ALA A 209 -7.99 -27.01 -3.64
N THR A 210 -8.75 -27.81 -2.91
CA THR A 210 -8.77 -29.27 -3.06
C THR A 210 -9.80 -29.73 -4.10
N ASP A 211 -10.88 -28.96 -4.25
CA ASP A 211 -11.90 -29.20 -5.25
C ASP A 211 -11.49 -28.61 -6.62
N SER A 212 -11.61 -29.42 -7.68
CA SER A 212 -11.19 -29.02 -9.02
C SER A 212 -12.06 -27.90 -9.61
N ALA A 213 -13.33 -27.81 -9.24
CA ALA A 213 -14.23 -26.78 -9.76
C ALA A 213 -13.99 -25.45 -9.04
N GLU A 214 -13.79 -25.49 -7.72
CA GLU A 214 -13.38 -24.33 -6.91
C GLU A 214 -12.03 -23.78 -7.39
N ALA A 215 -11.03 -24.65 -7.56
CA ALA A 215 -9.72 -24.27 -8.10
C ALA A 215 -9.85 -23.56 -9.46
N GLN A 216 -10.65 -24.12 -10.37
CA GLN A 216 -10.87 -23.52 -11.68
C GLN A 216 -11.62 -22.19 -11.62
N ASN A 217 -12.56 -22.02 -10.69
CA ASN A 217 -13.28 -20.76 -10.51
C ASN A 217 -12.31 -19.66 -10.04
N HIS A 218 -11.59 -19.89 -8.94
CA HIS A 218 -10.62 -18.95 -8.40
C HIS A 218 -9.51 -18.61 -9.41
N LEU A 219 -8.94 -19.60 -10.11
CA LEU A 219 -7.95 -19.35 -11.16
C LEU A 219 -8.54 -18.57 -12.34
N SER A 220 -9.81 -18.80 -12.70
CA SER A 220 -10.50 -18.01 -13.74
C SER A 220 -10.71 -16.57 -13.29
N GLN A 221 -11.04 -16.32 -12.03
CA GLN A 221 -11.12 -14.97 -11.47
C GLN A 221 -9.75 -14.30 -11.45
N ALA A 222 -8.70 -15.00 -11.02
CA ALA A 222 -7.34 -14.49 -11.05
C ALA A 222 -6.93 -14.01 -12.46
N VAL A 223 -7.17 -14.82 -13.50
CA VAL A 223 -6.92 -14.43 -14.90
C VAL A 223 -7.69 -13.17 -15.28
N LYS A 224 -8.98 -13.06 -14.93
CA LYS A 224 -9.78 -11.86 -15.21
C LYS A 224 -9.24 -10.62 -14.49
N ARG A 225 -8.91 -10.74 -13.21
CA ARG A 225 -8.43 -9.64 -12.38
C ARG A 225 -7.05 -9.16 -12.84
N PHE A 226 -6.12 -10.06 -13.15
CA PHE A 226 -4.85 -9.69 -13.77
C PHE A 226 -5.03 -9.08 -15.17
N SER A 227 -5.94 -9.62 -15.99
CA SER A 227 -6.26 -9.03 -17.30
C SER A 227 -6.77 -7.60 -17.18
N ARG A 228 -7.65 -7.32 -16.19
CA ARG A 228 -8.13 -5.97 -15.91
C ARG A 228 -7.02 -5.05 -15.42
N SER A 229 -6.11 -5.58 -14.59
CA SER A 229 -4.94 -4.83 -14.11
C SER A 229 -4.06 -4.34 -15.27
N ILE A 230 -3.71 -5.23 -16.21
CA ILE A 230 -2.85 -4.87 -17.36
C ILE A 230 -3.57 -4.06 -18.43
N GLU A 231 -4.89 -4.15 -18.51
CA GLU A 231 -5.71 -3.29 -19.38
C GLU A 231 -5.66 -1.83 -18.88
N LEU A 232 -5.67 -1.64 -17.56
CA LEU A 232 -5.58 -0.33 -16.92
C LEU A 232 -4.15 0.23 -16.88
N CYS A 233 -3.14 -0.65 -16.89
CA CYS A 233 -1.72 -0.29 -16.78
C CYS A 233 -0.83 -1.29 -17.55
N ASP A 234 -0.40 -0.91 -18.76
CA ASP A 234 0.19 -1.84 -19.75
C ASP A 234 1.71 -2.08 -19.62
N ASP A 235 2.30 -1.52 -18.56
CA ASP A 235 3.69 -1.71 -18.11
C ASP A 235 3.78 -2.28 -16.68
N TYR A 236 2.66 -2.68 -16.08
CA TYR A 236 2.64 -3.18 -14.70
C TYR A 236 3.18 -4.61 -14.61
N LEU A 237 4.46 -4.73 -14.25
CA LEU A 237 5.20 -6.00 -14.14
C LEU A 237 4.43 -7.06 -13.35
N ARG A 238 3.93 -6.72 -12.17
CA ARG A 238 3.22 -7.63 -11.27
C ARG A 238 1.91 -8.14 -11.87
N GLY A 239 1.21 -7.31 -12.65
CA GLY A 239 0.02 -7.69 -13.41
C GLY A 239 0.32 -8.76 -14.47
N PHE A 240 1.35 -8.55 -15.29
CA PHE A 240 1.75 -9.56 -16.29
C PHE A 240 2.30 -10.83 -15.66
N TYR A 241 3.07 -10.71 -14.57
CA TYR A 241 3.60 -11.86 -13.82
C TYR A 241 2.45 -12.75 -13.32
N GLY A 242 1.46 -12.13 -12.68
CA GLY A 242 0.26 -12.82 -12.21
C GLY A 242 -0.56 -13.43 -13.34
N LEU A 243 -0.75 -12.71 -14.45
CA LEU A 243 -1.47 -13.22 -15.62
C LEU A 243 -0.81 -14.48 -16.19
N LYS A 244 0.52 -14.50 -16.30
CA LYS A 244 1.26 -15.67 -16.76
C LYS A 244 1.03 -16.86 -15.85
N LEU A 245 1.25 -16.69 -14.54
CA LEU A 245 1.07 -17.76 -13.55
C LEU A 245 -0.37 -18.31 -13.54
N ALA A 246 -1.36 -17.42 -13.48
CA ALA A 246 -2.76 -17.81 -13.42
C ALA A 246 -3.21 -18.53 -14.71
N SER A 247 -2.79 -18.04 -15.88
CA SER A 247 -3.12 -18.67 -17.17
C SER A 247 -2.47 -20.05 -17.31
N ASP A 248 -1.17 -20.16 -17.00
CA ASP A 248 -0.44 -21.43 -17.07
C ASP A 248 -1.02 -22.45 -16.08
N LYS A 249 -1.36 -22.01 -14.86
CA LYS A 249 -1.96 -22.88 -13.84
C LYS A 249 -3.37 -23.34 -14.23
N LEU A 250 -4.21 -22.43 -14.74
CA LEU A 250 -5.56 -22.78 -15.18
C LEU A 250 -5.53 -23.78 -16.35
N LEU A 251 -4.61 -23.59 -17.32
CA LEU A 251 -4.37 -24.55 -18.40
C LEU A 251 -4.03 -25.94 -17.88
N GLN A 252 -3.13 -26.03 -16.89
CA GLN A 252 -2.80 -27.31 -16.26
C GLN A 252 -4.05 -27.98 -15.69
N THR A 253 -4.92 -27.25 -14.97
CA THR A 253 -6.13 -27.84 -14.38
C THR A 253 -7.13 -28.38 -15.42
N TYR A 254 -7.17 -27.81 -16.64
CA TYR A 254 -8.00 -28.33 -17.73
C TYR A 254 -7.47 -29.64 -18.30
N THR A 255 -6.15 -29.87 -18.27
CA THR A 255 -5.58 -31.14 -18.72
C THR A 255 -5.85 -32.29 -17.74
N THR A 256 -5.99 -31.98 -16.45
CA THR A 256 -6.17 -32.98 -15.39
C THR A 256 -7.64 -33.33 -15.11
N SER A 257 -8.59 -32.45 -15.45
CA SER A 257 -10.00 -32.59 -15.07
C SER A 257 -10.88 -33.02 -16.27
N LYS A 258 -11.61 -34.14 -16.12
CA LYS A 258 -12.55 -34.64 -17.15
C LYS A 258 -13.79 -33.74 -17.25
N ALA A 259 -13.78 -32.84 -18.22
CA ALA A 259 -14.89 -32.38 -19.09
C ALA A 259 -16.27 -32.01 -18.51
N ASN A 260 -16.42 -31.68 -17.21
CA ASN A 260 -17.73 -31.30 -16.65
C ASN A 260 -17.75 -29.96 -15.90
N SER A 261 -16.79 -29.05 -16.14
CA SER A 261 -16.87 -27.69 -15.63
C SER A 261 -17.33 -26.70 -16.70
N THR A 262 -18.11 -25.70 -16.27
CA THR A 262 -18.47 -24.53 -17.07
C THR A 262 -17.20 -23.75 -17.42
N VAL A 263 -16.60 -24.04 -18.57
CA VAL A 263 -15.37 -23.40 -19.04
C VAL A 263 -15.64 -21.92 -19.30
N VAL A 264 -15.21 -21.05 -18.38
CA VAL A 264 -15.38 -19.59 -18.49
C VAL A 264 -14.37 -18.99 -19.48
N VAL A 265 -13.18 -19.58 -19.63
CA VAL A 265 -12.13 -19.11 -20.56
C VAL A 265 -11.59 -20.28 -21.37
N SER A 266 -11.66 -20.20 -22.71
CA SER A 266 -11.17 -21.27 -23.59
C SER A 266 -9.65 -21.45 -23.52
N SER A 267 -9.17 -22.68 -23.66
CA SER A 267 -7.74 -23.04 -23.68
C SER A 267 -6.90 -22.19 -24.65
N ASP A 268 -7.37 -21.96 -25.89
CA ASP A 268 -6.68 -21.11 -26.89
C ASP A 268 -6.47 -19.66 -26.40
N LYS A 269 -7.47 -19.08 -25.74
CA LYS A 269 -7.36 -17.74 -25.14
C LYS A 269 -6.34 -17.71 -24.02
N LEU A 270 -6.31 -18.73 -23.16
CA LEU A 270 -5.33 -18.82 -22.07
C LEU A 270 -3.90 -18.94 -22.59
N GLN A 271 -3.69 -19.73 -23.65
CA GLN A 271 -2.37 -19.83 -24.30
C GLN A 271 -1.92 -18.47 -24.86
N LYS A 272 -2.83 -17.75 -25.54
CA LYS A 272 -2.54 -16.40 -26.05
C LYS A 272 -2.24 -15.40 -24.93
N LEU A 273 -3.00 -15.43 -23.83
CA LEU A 273 -2.75 -14.58 -22.66
C LEU A 273 -1.40 -14.88 -22.01
N SER A 274 -1.05 -16.16 -21.84
CA SER A 274 0.26 -16.55 -21.31
C SER A 274 1.41 -16.11 -22.22
N GLN A 275 1.26 -16.27 -23.55
CA GLN A 275 2.25 -15.80 -24.51
C GLN A 275 2.40 -14.27 -24.51
N LEU A 276 1.29 -13.54 -24.45
CA LEU A 276 1.28 -12.08 -24.32
C LEU A 276 2.03 -11.65 -23.05
N ALA A 277 1.70 -12.25 -21.90
CA ALA A 277 2.34 -11.95 -20.64
C ALA A 277 3.84 -12.25 -20.67
N THR A 278 4.24 -13.38 -21.28
CA THR A 278 5.65 -13.76 -21.46
C THR A 278 6.41 -12.71 -22.26
N SER A 279 5.89 -12.30 -23.43
CA SER A 279 6.51 -11.29 -24.29
C SER A 279 6.63 -9.93 -23.60
N LYS A 280 5.57 -9.50 -22.90
CA LYS A 280 5.55 -8.24 -22.16
C LYS A 280 6.53 -8.24 -20.97
N LEU A 281 6.64 -9.32 -20.21
CA LEU A 281 7.63 -9.46 -19.15
C LEU A 281 9.06 -9.36 -19.68
N GLU A 282 9.37 -10.04 -20.79
CA GLU A 282 10.68 -9.93 -21.45
C GLU A 282 11.01 -8.48 -21.86
N ALA A 283 10.02 -7.76 -22.39
CA ALA A 283 10.17 -6.36 -22.77
C ALA A 283 10.42 -5.45 -21.56
N ILE A 284 9.65 -5.61 -20.47
CA ILE A 284 9.81 -4.81 -19.24
C ILE A 284 11.18 -5.03 -18.60
N ILE A 285 11.64 -6.28 -18.52
CA ILE A 285 12.97 -6.61 -17.97
C ILE A 285 14.09 -6.00 -18.83
N LYS A 286 13.96 -6.08 -20.16
CA LYS A 286 14.93 -5.47 -21.08
C LYS A 286 14.98 -3.94 -20.93
N ASP A 287 13.84 -3.28 -20.76
CA ASP A 287 13.80 -1.83 -20.56
C ASP A 287 14.43 -1.42 -19.23
N HIS A 288 14.14 -2.17 -18.16
CA HIS A 288 14.70 -1.93 -16.83
C HIS A 288 16.23 -2.03 -16.82
N THR A 289 16.78 -3.07 -17.44
CA THR A 289 18.24 -3.27 -17.56
C THR A 289 18.91 -2.19 -18.41
N ALA A 290 18.24 -1.67 -19.43
CA ALA A 290 18.76 -0.61 -20.28
C ALA A 290 18.71 0.78 -19.62
N ARG A 291 17.65 1.09 -18.86
CA ARG A 291 17.39 2.45 -18.34
C ARG A 291 17.78 2.68 -16.88
N ARG A 292 18.17 1.65 -16.11
CA ARG A 292 18.28 1.73 -14.63
C ARG A 292 17.06 2.46 -14.04
N SER A 293 15.85 2.10 -14.48
CA SER A 293 14.65 2.83 -14.09
C SER A 293 14.43 2.69 -12.58
N SER A 294 14.37 3.82 -11.87
CA SER A 294 14.31 3.88 -10.40
C SER A 294 12.96 3.47 -9.78
N GLY A 295 12.05 2.86 -10.55
CA GLY A 295 10.67 2.58 -10.10
C GLY A 295 10.29 1.11 -9.98
N VAL A 296 11.00 0.18 -10.63
CA VAL A 296 10.72 -1.26 -10.52
C VAL A 296 11.69 -1.87 -9.53
N ASN A 297 11.16 -2.58 -8.52
CA ASN A 297 11.97 -3.21 -7.49
C ASN A 297 12.82 -4.33 -8.11
N GLU A 298 14.14 -4.29 -7.90
CA GLU A 298 15.11 -5.24 -8.47
C GLU A 298 14.76 -6.70 -8.11
N SER A 299 14.15 -6.91 -6.94
CA SER A 299 13.66 -8.22 -6.52
C SER A 299 12.51 -8.74 -7.40
N GLU A 300 11.59 -7.87 -7.83
CA GLU A 300 10.48 -8.23 -8.71
C GLU A 300 10.98 -8.56 -10.13
N VAL A 301 11.94 -7.78 -10.65
CA VAL A 301 12.58 -8.05 -11.95
C VAL A 301 13.30 -9.40 -11.93
N THR A 302 14.02 -9.68 -10.85
CA THR A 302 14.71 -10.96 -10.65
C THR A 302 13.72 -12.12 -10.61
N ALA A 303 12.61 -11.98 -9.88
CA ALA A 303 11.57 -13.00 -9.83
C ALA A 303 10.93 -13.25 -11.22
N ALA A 304 10.65 -12.18 -11.97
CA ALA A 304 10.13 -12.29 -13.34
C ALA A 304 11.11 -13.01 -14.27
N GLN A 305 12.41 -12.72 -14.18
CA GLN A 305 13.43 -13.43 -14.95
C GLN A 305 13.48 -14.92 -14.62
N GLN A 306 13.39 -15.28 -13.33
CA GLN A 306 13.33 -16.68 -12.91
C GLN A 306 12.09 -17.41 -13.45
N LEU A 307 10.93 -16.75 -13.43
CA LEU A 307 9.69 -17.31 -14.00
C LEU A 307 9.85 -17.60 -15.50
N LEU A 308 10.42 -16.66 -16.26
CA LEU A 308 10.64 -16.82 -17.69
C LEU A 308 11.63 -17.95 -17.99
N ASN A 309 12.71 -18.06 -17.21
CA ASN A 309 13.70 -19.13 -17.38
C ASN A 309 13.09 -20.52 -17.14
N ARG A 310 12.21 -20.66 -16.14
CA ARG A 310 11.48 -21.91 -15.86
C ARG A 310 10.55 -22.31 -17.00
N SER A 311 9.97 -21.34 -17.72
CA SER A 311 9.08 -21.64 -18.85
C SER A 311 9.80 -22.04 -20.14
N LYS A 312 11.13 -21.86 -20.21
CA LYS A 312 11.98 -22.23 -21.36
C LYS A 312 12.67 -23.59 -21.17
N SER A 313 12.67 -24.13 -19.96
CA SER A 313 13.25 -25.44 -19.59
C SER A 313 12.18 -26.52 -19.66
#